data_AF-A0AAX6SWJ8-F1
#
_entry.id   AF-A0AAX6SWJ8-F1
#
_cell.length_a   1.000
_cell.length_b   1.000
_cell.length_c   1.000
_cell.angle_alpha   90.00
_cell.angle_beta   90.00
_cell.angle_gamma   90.00
#
_symmetry.space_group_name_H-M   'P 1'
#
loop_
_entity.id
_entity.type
_entity.pdbx_description
1 polymer ?
#
loop_
_entity_poly.entity_id
_entity_poly.type
_entity_poly.pdbx_seq_one_letter_code
_entity_poly.pdbx_strand_id
1 'polypeptide(L)'
;MSREQAPEQDLERLLLQDSRDLRCSEDSEDEDALLTPEHRLLVEKFAVSLQDIPQVHPGEIVFLPRQHPLPCFLDTSQLKPRSALEELFLSAPPSQQLFFLRSGLLSNLYLHSTAPCPVPVLQWLLKLLTWPPDTSSRAFGLLWDLSMDELFCQSGDSHSCGGLGPQVGQGSPLAPAGPAEEDVRPWCPLVQDVTELFQSLGAHSPAVCPLGPCSRMPEQEDREQQDPPQEVALEASLNYIYKFLTLCVYSRPGIYTDASLLGLIELLCRTSLDVGLRLLPKTDLQQLLLQLLECIREWPGKLQRLCRTISWVSDHHHNLLAIVQLFLDVTPRARKLRNQLSLVVIARLLGQEEVLPLWKEKSQLPLLSWLLGLMRPSALRQHLGCEHRPPCLEQQPKASAELDQKACCLCHSLLTLAGVVVSSQDVTSDHWGELQLLCMQLDRHINTHIQESPKAMYRTRLKDLATQTYIRWQELLTCCQPKAQYFSPWKDI
;
A
#
# COMPACT_ATOMS: atom_id res chain seq x y z
N MET A 1 -64.79 37.55 -8.21
CA MET A 1 -63.51 37.93 -8.85
C MET A 1 -63.16 39.34 -8.40
N SER A 2 -62.15 39.65 -7.62
CA SER A 2 -61.00 38.89 -7.12
C SER A 2 -60.63 39.50 -5.76
N ARG A 3 -60.65 38.71 -4.68
CA ARG A 3 -60.29 39.20 -3.33
C ARG A 3 -59.64 38.15 -2.43
N GLU A 4 -58.94 37.17 -3.00
CA GLU A 4 -58.31 36.07 -2.25
C GLU A 4 -56.87 35.74 -2.69
N GLN A 5 -56.15 36.65 -3.37
CA GLN A 5 -54.75 36.42 -3.78
C GLN A 5 -53.69 37.24 -3.01
N ALA A 6 -54.10 38.04 -2.02
CA ALA A 6 -53.16 38.86 -1.25
C ALA A 6 -52.36 38.09 -0.16
N PRO A 7 -52.92 37.12 0.60
CA PRO A 7 -52.17 36.53 1.72
C PRO A 7 -51.15 35.47 1.28
N GLU A 8 -51.34 34.83 0.12
CA GLU A 8 -50.38 33.83 -0.40
C GLU A 8 -49.12 34.50 -0.99
N GLN A 9 -49.24 35.65 -1.64
CA GLN A 9 -48.07 36.37 -2.17
C GLN A 9 -47.19 36.98 -1.07
N ASP A 10 -47.78 37.39 0.06
CA ASP A 10 -47.02 37.88 1.20
C ASP A 10 -46.34 36.73 1.98
N LEU A 11 -46.97 35.54 2.03
CA LEU A 11 -46.36 34.34 2.61
C LEU A 11 -45.24 33.77 1.71
N GLU A 12 -45.41 33.78 0.39
CA GLU A 12 -44.35 33.42 -0.56
C GLU A 12 -43.18 34.40 -0.52
N ARG A 13 -43.42 35.71 -0.30
CA ARG A 13 -42.34 36.69 -0.12
C ARG A 13 -41.55 36.48 1.18
N LEU A 14 -42.23 36.14 2.28
CA LEU A 14 -41.57 35.81 3.55
C LEU A 14 -40.74 34.53 3.45
N LEU A 15 -41.25 33.49 2.79
CA LEU A 15 -40.51 32.23 2.57
C LEU A 15 -39.35 32.38 1.57
N LEU A 16 -39.47 33.30 0.59
CA LEU A 16 -38.38 33.66 -0.34
C LEU A 16 -37.33 34.59 0.29
N GLN A 17 -37.69 35.36 1.33
CA GLN A 17 -36.73 36.12 2.14
C GLN A 17 -35.94 35.18 3.06
N ASP A 18 -36.63 34.28 3.79
CA ASP A 18 -35.97 33.27 4.64
C ASP A 18 -35.07 32.32 3.83
N SER A 19 -35.46 31.95 2.60
CA SER A 19 -34.64 31.05 1.75
C SER A 19 -33.52 31.74 0.97
N ARG A 20 -33.44 33.09 1.00
CA ARG A 20 -32.30 33.87 0.49
C ARG A 20 -31.26 34.11 1.57
N ASP A 21 -31.66 34.18 2.83
CA ASP A 21 -30.73 34.23 3.97
C ASP A 21 -30.09 32.86 4.30
N LEU A 22 -30.62 31.76 3.72
CA LEU A 22 -30.13 30.38 3.87
C LEU A 22 -29.27 29.86 2.71
N ARG A 23 -28.96 30.68 1.69
CA ARG A 23 -28.13 30.27 0.53
C ARG A 23 -27.01 31.25 0.22
N CYS A 24 -26.12 31.46 1.18
CA CYS A 24 -24.73 31.85 0.92
C CYS A 24 -23.86 31.62 2.17
N SER A 25 -23.37 30.40 2.35
CA SER A 25 -22.03 30.10 2.85
C SER A 25 -21.83 28.60 2.70
N GLU A 26 -21.29 28.22 1.54
CA GLU A 26 -20.55 26.98 1.40
C GLU A 26 -19.43 26.96 2.44
N ASP A 27 -19.08 25.75 2.86
CA ASP A 27 -18.14 25.44 3.93
C ASP A 27 -16.83 26.26 3.80
N SER A 28 -16.70 27.29 4.63
CA SER A 28 -15.45 27.95 4.94
C SER A 28 -15.15 27.68 6.41
N GLU A 29 -13.95 27.20 6.68
CA GLU A 29 -13.43 26.80 7.99
C GLU A 29 -13.20 28.01 8.91
N ASP A 30 -14.23 28.84 9.14
CA ASP A 30 -14.16 30.04 9.99
C ASP A 30 -15.38 30.12 10.94
N GLU A 31 -15.66 29.06 11.71
CA GLU A 31 -16.59 29.15 12.86
C GLU A 31 -16.04 30.06 13.98
N ASP A 32 -14.75 30.42 13.95
CA ASP A 32 -14.12 31.33 14.92
C ASP A 32 -14.55 32.80 14.76
N ALA A 33 -15.17 33.15 13.62
CA ALA A 33 -15.52 34.54 13.29
C ALA A 33 -16.77 35.07 14.01
N LEU A 34 -17.62 34.21 14.59
CA LEU A 34 -18.89 34.61 15.23
C LEU A 34 -18.87 34.65 16.76
N LEU A 35 -17.75 34.28 17.39
CA LEU A 35 -17.64 34.25 18.85
C LEU A 35 -17.38 35.67 19.40
N THR A 36 -18.24 36.13 20.32
CA THR A 36 -17.96 37.33 21.12
C THR A 36 -16.64 37.13 21.89
N PRO A 37 -15.88 38.19 22.21
CA PRO A 37 -14.62 38.08 22.95
C PRO A 37 -14.78 37.37 24.31
N GLU A 38 -15.96 37.48 24.95
CA GLU A 38 -16.28 36.73 26.17
C GLU A 38 -16.46 35.22 25.91
N HIS A 39 -17.10 34.84 24.80
CA HIS A 39 -17.21 33.44 24.37
C HIS A 39 -15.87 32.88 23.94
N ARG A 40 -14.99 33.65 23.27
CA ARG A 40 -13.62 33.21 22.96
C ARG A 40 -12.81 32.94 24.22
N LEU A 41 -12.87 33.83 25.22
CA LEU A 41 -12.20 33.60 26.50
C LEU A 41 -12.77 32.39 27.25
N LEU A 42 -14.06 32.11 27.15
CA LEU A 42 -14.67 30.90 27.69
C LEU A 42 -14.21 29.65 26.93
N VAL A 43 -14.22 29.68 25.60
CA VAL A 43 -13.76 28.58 24.74
C VAL A 43 -12.28 28.31 25.01
N GLU A 44 -11.40 29.31 25.04
CA GLU A 44 -9.98 29.15 25.39
C GLU A 44 -9.79 28.64 26.83
N LYS A 45 -10.59 29.12 27.79
CA LYS A 45 -10.53 28.68 29.19
C LYS A 45 -10.95 27.22 29.37
N PHE A 46 -11.85 26.72 28.52
CA PHE A 46 -12.30 25.33 28.50
C PHE A 46 -11.70 24.51 27.35
N ALA A 47 -10.83 25.09 26.54
CA ALA A 47 -10.16 24.43 25.43
C ALA A 47 -9.19 23.42 26.01
N VAL A 48 -9.48 22.15 25.76
CA VAL A 48 -8.59 21.06 26.09
C VAL A 48 -7.87 20.68 24.81
N SER A 49 -6.54 20.84 24.79
CA SER A 49 -5.71 20.25 23.74
C SER A 49 -5.94 18.74 23.75
N LEU A 50 -6.71 18.23 22.77
CA LEU A 50 -7.05 16.82 22.68
C LEU A 50 -5.79 16.04 22.29
N GLN A 51 -5.15 15.43 23.27
CA GLN A 51 -4.08 14.46 23.01
C GLN A 51 -4.74 13.18 22.49
N ASP A 52 -4.68 12.99 21.18
CA ASP A 52 -5.36 11.89 20.51
C ASP A 52 -4.39 10.93 19.81
N ILE A 53 -4.90 9.76 19.39
CA ILE A 53 -4.13 8.79 18.60
C ILE A 53 -4.21 9.19 17.12
N PRO A 54 -3.07 9.43 16.44
CA PRO A 54 -3.05 9.76 15.02
C PRO A 54 -3.74 8.69 14.18
N GLN A 55 -4.62 9.12 13.28
CA GLN A 55 -5.34 8.20 12.38
C GLN A 55 -4.53 7.83 11.13
N VAL A 56 -3.56 8.66 10.77
CA VAL A 56 -2.69 8.47 9.61
C VAL A 56 -1.28 8.15 10.12
N HIS A 57 -0.61 7.21 9.47
CA HIS A 57 0.77 6.89 9.78
C HIS A 57 1.67 8.12 9.53
N PRO A 58 2.76 8.32 10.31
CA PRO A 58 3.61 9.49 10.12
C PRO A 58 4.31 9.47 8.76
N GLY A 59 4.54 8.28 8.19
CA GLY A 59 5.23 8.09 6.91
C GLY A 59 6.75 8.13 7.06
N GLU A 60 7.42 8.07 5.92
CA GLU A 60 8.87 8.21 5.76
C GLU A 60 9.14 9.18 4.60
N ILE A 61 10.28 9.86 4.61
CA ILE A 61 10.69 10.70 3.48
C ILE A 61 11.35 9.77 2.48
N VAL A 62 10.59 9.26 1.51
CA VAL A 62 11.10 8.31 0.52
C VAL A 62 11.44 9.02 -0.77
N PHE A 63 10.49 9.81 -1.29
CA PHE A 63 10.65 10.60 -2.50
C PHE A 63 10.99 12.05 -2.14
N LEU A 64 12.13 12.53 -2.66
CA LEU A 64 12.43 13.97 -2.59
C LEU A 64 11.86 14.70 -3.82
N PRO A 65 11.32 15.92 -3.62
CA PRO A 65 10.90 16.77 -4.72
C PRO A 65 12.01 16.94 -5.75
N ARG A 66 11.75 16.53 -6.99
CA ARG A 66 12.67 16.76 -8.11
C ARG A 66 12.22 17.92 -8.96
N GLN A 67 13.15 18.80 -9.27
CA GLN A 67 12.91 19.96 -10.13
C GLN A 67 12.97 19.60 -11.63
N HIS A 68 13.67 18.52 -12.01
CA HIS A 68 13.80 18.10 -13.41
C HIS A 68 13.85 16.56 -13.56
N PRO A 69 13.23 15.99 -14.61
CA PRO A 69 13.36 14.57 -14.94
C PRO A 69 14.81 14.22 -15.28
N LEU A 70 15.25 13.00 -14.96
CA LEU A 70 16.56 12.53 -15.41
C LEU A 70 16.60 12.42 -16.94
N PRO A 71 17.71 12.79 -17.59
CA PRO A 71 17.89 12.56 -19.01
C PRO A 71 17.70 11.07 -19.35
N CYS A 72 16.77 10.78 -20.24
CA CYS A 72 16.48 9.42 -20.71
C CYS A 72 16.77 9.33 -22.20
N PHE A 73 17.92 8.77 -22.55
CA PHE A 73 18.34 8.55 -23.93
C PHE A 73 17.96 7.14 -24.37
N LEU A 74 17.44 7.01 -25.58
CA LEU A 74 17.28 5.72 -26.23
C LEU A 74 18.66 5.23 -26.69
N ASP A 75 19.11 4.08 -26.18
CA ASP A 75 20.33 3.45 -26.68
C ASP A 75 20.03 2.73 -28.01
N THR A 76 20.51 3.32 -29.10
CA THR A 76 20.33 2.80 -30.45
C THR A 76 21.55 2.06 -30.98
N SER A 77 22.62 1.92 -30.17
CA SER A 77 23.92 1.39 -30.61
C SER A 77 23.88 -0.03 -31.18
N GLN A 78 22.92 -0.85 -30.74
CA GLN A 78 22.76 -2.25 -31.17
C GLN A 78 21.52 -2.47 -32.07
N LEU A 79 20.77 -1.41 -32.40
CA LEU A 79 19.53 -1.53 -33.16
C LEU A 79 19.80 -1.43 -34.66
N LYS A 80 19.21 -2.35 -35.42
CA LYS A 80 19.19 -2.29 -36.89
C LYS A 80 17.79 -1.87 -37.34
N PRO A 81 17.64 -0.75 -38.08
CA PRO A 81 16.34 -0.32 -38.55
C PRO A 81 15.74 -1.31 -39.54
N ARG A 82 14.44 -1.56 -39.42
CA ARG A 82 13.65 -2.47 -40.29
C ARG A 82 12.91 -1.72 -41.38
N SER A 83 12.76 -0.40 -41.24
CA SER A 83 12.15 0.49 -42.22
C SER A 83 12.84 1.85 -42.25
N ALA A 84 12.66 2.62 -43.33
CA ALA A 84 13.18 3.98 -43.42
C ALA A 84 12.59 4.91 -42.34
N LEU A 85 11.34 4.69 -41.95
CA LEU A 85 10.70 5.48 -40.89
C LEU A 85 11.30 5.13 -39.51
N GLU A 86 11.62 3.85 -39.28
CA GLU A 86 12.34 3.43 -38.07
C GLU A 86 13.79 3.95 -38.06
N GLU A 87 14.47 3.96 -39.21
CA GLU A 87 15.81 4.57 -39.33
C GLU A 87 15.80 6.06 -38.97
N LEU A 88 14.80 6.80 -39.44
CA LEU A 88 14.60 8.19 -39.08
C LEU A 88 14.37 8.35 -37.56
N PHE A 89 13.58 7.48 -36.94
CA PHE A 89 13.36 7.50 -35.49
C PHE A 89 14.64 7.20 -34.69
N LEU A 90 15.37 6.14 -35.06
CA LEU A 90 16.57 5.68 -34.33
C LEU A 90 17.76 6.65 -34.48
N SER A 91 17.83 7.38 -35.59
CA SER A 91 18.87 8.39 -35.84
C SER A 91 18.49 9.80 -35.37
N ALA A 92 17.22 10.03 -35.01
CA ALA A 92 16.74 11.34 -34.58
C ALA A 92 17.26 11.77 -33.19
N PRO A 93 17.44 13.08 -32.94
CA PRO A 93 17.73 13.59 -31.60
C PRO A 93 16.55 13.36 -30.62
N PRO A 94 16.79 13.37 -29.29
CA PRO A 94 15.78 13.05 -28.28
C PRO A 94 14.47 13.84 -28.38
N SER A 95 14.54 15.13 -28.74
CA SER A 95 13.34 15.96 -28.93
C SER A 95 12.44 15.48 -30.07
N GLN A 96 13.05 15.01 -31.16
CA GLN A 96 12.34 14.42 -32.28
C GLN A 96 11.84 13.02 -31.93
N GLN A 97 12.60 12.19 -31.22
CA GLN A 97 12.13 10.90 -30.72
C GLN A 97 10.87 11.03 -29.84
N LEU A 98 10.83 12.05 -28.96
CA LEU A 98 9.63 12.38 -28.19
C LEU A 98 8.47 12.86 -29.07
N PHE A 99 8.75 13.55 -30.18
CA PHE A 99 7.73 13.91 -31.16
C PHE A 99 7.13 12.65 -31.81
N PHE A 100 7.91 11.62 -32.14
CA PHE A 100 7.38 10.35 -32.65
C PHE A 100 6.40 9.69 -31.66
N LEU A 101 6.70 9.73 -30.36
CA LEU A 101 5.77 9.27 -29.32
C LEU A 101 4.50 10.13 -29.27
N ARG A 102 4.66 11.47 -29.24
CA ARG A 102 3.53 12.41 -29.09
C ARG A 102 2.60 12.44 -30.31
N SER A 103 3.14 12.19 -31.50
CA SER A 103 2.37 12.14 -32.75
C SER A 103 1.74 10.78 -33.04
N GLY A 104 2.03 9.75 -32.23
CA GLY A 104 1.55 8.38 -32.46
C GLY A 104 2.30 7.64 -33.57
N LEU A 105 3.39 8.18 -34.09
CA LEU A 105 4.20 7.52 -35.13
C LEU A 105 4.87 6.24 -34.60
N LEU A 106 5.20 6.16 -33.30
CA LEU A 106 5.73 4.95 -32.70
C LEU A 106 4.71 3.80 -32.67
N SER A 107 3.43 4.12 -32.43
CA SER A 107 2.34 3.15 -32.54
C SER A 107 2.32 2.53 -33.93
N ASN A 108 2.43 3.34 -34.98
CA ASN A 108 2.46 2.85 -36.37
C ASN A 108 3.69 2.00 -36.71
N LEU A 109 4.82 2.22 -36.01
CA LEU A 109 6.04 1.44 -36.23
C LEU A 109 5.99 0.05 -35.59
N TYR A 110 5.44 -0.03 -34.38
CA TYR A 110 5.64 -1.18 -33.50
C TYR A 110 4.36 -1.94 -33.14
N LEU A 111 3.17 -1.32 -33.16
CA LEU A 111 1.92 -2.06 -32.95
C LEU A 111 1.52 -2.84 -34.20
N HIS A 112 1.02 -4.05 -33.99
CA HIS A 112 0.59 -4.98 -35.05
C HIS A 112 1.69 -5.28 -36.08
N SER A 113 2.95 -5.07 -35.70
CA SER A 113 4.11 -5.35 -36.53
C SER A 113 4.44 -6.84 -36.48
N THR A 114 4.93 -7.39 -37.59
CA THR A 114 5.29 -8.81 -37.67
C THR A 114 6.51 -9.18 -36.83
N ALA A 115 7.27 -8.18 -36.36
CA ALA A 115 8.43 -8.38 -35.51
C ALA A 115 8.27 -7.62 -34.18
N PRO A 116 8.66 -8.23 -33.04
CA PRO A 116 8.46 -7.64 -31.73
C PRO A 116 9.20 -6.31 -31.59
N CYS A 117 8.64 -5.43 -30.75
CA CYS A 117 9.25 -4.15 -30.43
C CYS A 117 10.64 -4.36 -29.80
N PRO A 118 11.69 -3.65 -30.25
CA PRO A 118 13.02 -3.82 -29.67
C PRO A 118 13.05 -3.48 -28.17
N VAL A 119 13.70 -4.32 -27.37
CA VAL A 119 13.82 -4.15 -25.91
C VAL A 119 14.33 -2.76 -25.50
N PRO A 120 15.34 -2.14 -26.15
CA PRO A 120 15.77 -0.78 -25.79
C PRO A 120 14.67 0.28 -25.93
N VAL A 121 13.74 0.11 -26.88
CA VAL A 121 12.58 0.99 -27.04
C VAL A 121 11.59 0.79 -25.91
N LEU A 122 11.32 -0.46 -25.51
CA LEU A 122 10.46 -0.77 -24.36
C LEU A 122 11.03 -0.23 -23.04
N GLN A 123 12.34 -0.38 -22.82
CA GLN A 123 13.05 0.20 -21.67
C GLN A 123 13.00 1.73 -21.67
N TRP A 124 13.12 2.36 -22.84
CA TRP A 124 12.99 3.81 -22.97
C TRP A 124 11.58 4.29 -22.66
N LEU A 125 10.54 3.63 -23.18
CA LEU A 125 9.13 3.92 -22.85
C LEU A 125 8.85 3.76 -21.35
N LEU A 126 9.39 2.72 -20.72
CA LEU A 126 9.29 2.52 -19.28
C LEU A 126 9.91 3.70 -18.50
N LYS A 127 11.09 4.17 -18.89
CA LYS A 127 11.74 5.32 -18.26
C LYS A 127 10.94 6.62 -18.45
N LEU A 128 10.24 6.77 -19.58
CA LEU A 128 9.34 7.92 -19.81
C LEU A 128 8.11 7.94 -18.89
N LEU A 129 7.80 6.88 -18.16
CA LEU A 129 6.74 6.91 -17.14
C LEU A 129 7.03 7.88 -15.99
N THR A 130 8.28 8.31 -15.88
CA THR A 130 8.78 9.19 -14.80
C THR A 130 8.86 10.65 -15.25
N TRP A 131 8.45 10.93 -16.48
CA TRP A 131 8.39 12.26 -17.09
C TRP A 131 7.05 12.95 -16.80
N PRO A 132 6.90 14.25 -17.13
CA PRO A 132 5.66 14.98 -16.91
C PRO A 132 4.43 14.27 -17.51
N PRO A 133 3.23 14.47 -16.94
CA PRO A 133 2.00 13.72 -17.26
C PRO A 133 1.69 13.57 -18.75
N ASP A 134 1.94 14.62 -19.56
CA ASP A 134 1.71 14.61 -21.00
C ASP A 134 2.53 13.54 -21.74
N THR A 135 3.72 13.23 -21.24
CA THR A 135 4.65 12.27 -21.82
C THR A 135 4.47 10.89 -21.19
N SER A 136 4.36 10.81 -19.86
CA SER A 136 4.20 9.53 -19.15
C SER A 136 2.88 8.84 -19.49
N SER A 137 1.78 9.57 -19.66
CA SER A 137 0.49 9.01 -20.08
C SER A 137 0.56 8.36 -21.46
N ARG A 138 1.21 9.01 -22.44
CA ARG A 138 1.38 8.46 -23.80
C ARG A 138 2.34 7.28 -23.84
N ALA A 139 3.45 7.37 -23.08
CA ALA A 139 4.39 6.28 -22.94
C ALA A 139 3.72 5.05 -22.31
N PHE A 140 2.93 5.24 -21.26
CA PHE A 140 2.13 4.19 -20.64
C PHE A 140 1.16 3.54 -21.63
N GLY A 141 0.37 4.34 -22.35
CA GLY A 141 -0.59 3.82 -23.32
C GLY A 141 0.07 2.94 -24.38
N LEU A 142 1.15 3.43 -25.01
CA LEU A 142 1.87 2.65 -26.01
C LEU A 142 2.52 1.38 -25.41
N LEU A 143 3.14 1.49 -24.23
CA LEU A 143 3.79 0.36 -23.57
C LEU A 143 2.77 -0.73 -23.18
N TRP A 144 1.59 -0.31 -22.73
CA TRP A 144 0.45 -1.18 -22.45
C TRP A 144 -0.03 -1.88 -23.71
N ASP A 145 -0.31 -1.12 -24.78
CA ASP A 145 -0.82 -1.65 -26.03
C ASP A 145 0.15 -2.64 -26.67
N LEU A 146 1.46 -2.34 -26.68
CA LEU A 146 2.50 -3.25 -27.17
C LEU A 146 2.52 -4.56 -26.38
N SER A 147 2.36 -4.49 -25.06
CA SER A 147 2.34 -5.68 -24.22
C SER A 147 1.08 -6.52 -24.42
N MET A 148 -0.07 -5.88 -24.68
CA MET A 148 -1.31 -6.57 -25.01
C MET A 148 -1.26 -7.20 -26.41
N ASP A 149 -0.72 -6.51 -27.40
CA ASP A 149 -0.57 -6.99 -28.78
C ASP A 149 0.29 -8.27 -28.82
N GLU A 150 1.42 -8.28 -28.10
CA GLU A 150 2.25 -9.49 -27.95
C GLU A 150 1.47 -10.68 -27.37
N LEU A 151 0.57 -10.46 -26.41
CA LEU A 151 -0.23 -11.54 -25.80
C LEU A 151 -1.24 -12.12 -26.78
N PHE A 152 -1.92 -11.27 -27.55
CA PHE A 152 -2.90 -11.73 -28.54
C PHE A 152 -2.21 -12.45 -29.70
N CYS A 153 -1.06 -11.96 -30.18
CA CYS A 153 -0.29 -12.62 -31.22
C CYS A 153 0.21 -14.01 -30.81
N GLN A 154 0.64 -14.19 -29.54
CA GLN A 154 1.08 -15.50 -29.03
C GLN A 154 -0.05 -16.54 -28.94
N SER A 155 -1.31 -16.10 -28.81
CA SER A 155 -2.46 -17.03 -28.72
C SER A 155 -2.91 -17.59 -30.08
N GLY A 156 -2.52 -16.95 -31.19
CA GLY A 156 -2.98 -17.28 -32.54
C GLY A 156 -2.33 -18.52 -33.16
N ASP A 157 -1.12 -18.89 -32.72
CA ASP A 157 -0.35 -19.99 -33.35
C ASP A 157 -0.68 -21.39 -32.80
N SER A 158 -1.58 -21.50 -31.81
CA SER A 158 -2.02 -22.80 -31.28
C SER A 158 -3.24 -23.41 -31.99
N HIS A 159 -3.83 -22.71 -32.98
CA HIS A 159 -4.95 -23.22 -33.75
C HIS A 159 -4.87 -22.84 -35.23
N SER A 160 -3.88 -23.38 -35.96
CA SER A 160 -4.00 -23.46 -37.41
C SER A 160 -5.15 -24.41 -37.75
N CYS A 161 -6.28 -23.81 -38.14
CA CYS A 161 -7.43 -24.44 -38.78
C CYS A 161 -7.01 -25.55 -39.77
N GLY A 162 -7.52 -26.76 -39.53
CA GLY A 162 -7.52 -27.84 -40.52
C GLY A 162 -8.40 -27.47 -41.71
N GLY A 163 -7.80 -26.78 -42.68
CA GLY A 163 -8.37 -26.55 -44.01
C GLY A 163 -8.18 -27.78 -44.89
N LEU A 164 -9.30 -28.34 -45.33
CA LEU A 164 -9.41 -29.45 -46.28
C LEU A 164 -8.74 -29.13 -47.63
N GLY A 165 -7.87 -30.04 -48.10
CA GLY A 165 -7.33 -30.06 -49.48
C GLY A 165 -6.76 -31.44 -49.82
N PRO A 166 -6.93 -31.95 -51.06
CA PRO A 166 -6.80 -33.37 -51.36
C PRO A 166 -5.34 -33.84 -51.56
N GLN A 167 -5.08 -35.05 -51.06
CA GLN A 167 -3.85 -35.83 -51.22
C GLN A 167 -3.50 -36.07 -52.70
N VAL A 168 -2.32 -35.64 -53.14
CA VAL A 168 -1.57 -36.27 -54.24
C VAL A 168 -0.10 -36.30 -53.83
N GLY A 169 0.46 -37.51 -53.76
CA GLY A 169 1.83 -37.74 -53.31
C GLY A 169 2.89 -37.45 -54.37
N GLN A 170 4.08 -37.07 -53.91
CA GLN A 170 5.39 -37.55 -54.38
C GLN A 170 6.50 -36.98 -53.48
N GLY A 171 7.49 -37.81 -53.18
CA GLY A 171 8.47 -37.58 -52.13
C GLY A 171 9.69 -36.73 -52.50
N SER A 172 10.26 -36.06 -51.51
CA SER A 172 11.69 -35.78 -51.39
C SER A 172 12.05 -35.21 -50.01
N PRO A 173 13.34 -35.26 -49.61
CA PRO A 173 13.74 -35.53 -48.24
C PRO A 173 13.88 -34.28 -47.36
N LEU A 174 13.81 -34.55 -46.05
CA LEU A 174 14.19 -33.71 -44.91
C LEU A 174 15.21 -32.61 -45.26
N ALA A 175 14.78 -31.35 -45.17
CA ALA A 175 15.67 -30.23 -44.91
C ALA A 175 15.89 -30.12 -43.38
N PRO A 176 17.09 -29.73 -42.92
CA PRO A 176 17.40 -29.71 -41.50
C PRO A 176 16.55 -28.68 -40.79
N ALA A 177 16.05 -29.05 -39.62
CA ALA A 177 15.45 -28.14 -38.65
C ALA A 177 16.37 -26.92 -38.52
N GLY A 178 15.83 -25.74 -38.86
CA GLY A 178 16.47 -24.47 -38.54
C GLY A 178 16.75 -24.39 -37.04
N PRO A 179 17.66 -23.50 -36.63
CA PRO A 179 18.00 -23.34 -35.22
C PRO A 179 16.70 -23.11 -34.45
N ALA A 180 16.53 -23.86 -33.36
CA ALA A 180 15.40 -23.73 -32.45
C ALA A 180 15.04 -22.26 -32.32
N GLU A 181 13.81 -21.90 -32.69
CA GLU A 181 13.24 -20.59 -32.39
C GLU A 181 13.64 -20.27 -30.95
N GLU A 182 14.52 -19.28 -30.79
CA GLU A 182 14.79 -18.68 -29.50
C GLU A 182 13.42 -18.23 -29.01
N ASP A 183 12.85 -19.04 -28.12
CA ASP A 183 11.60 -18.84 -27.41
C ASP A 183 11.48 -17.34 -27.13
N VAL A 184 10.71 -16.62 -27.94
CA VAL A 184 10.67 -15.15 -27.95
C VAL A 184 9.96 -14.76 -26.67
N ARG A 185 10.71 -14.74 -25.57
CA ARG A 185 10.18 -14.44 -24.26
C ARG A 185 9.82 -12.97 -24.27
N PRO A 186 8.54 -12.63 -24.06
CA PRO A 186 8.11 -11.25 -24.05
C PRO A 186 8.78 -10.50 -22.90
N TRP A 187 9.18 -9.26 -23.16
CA TRP A 187 10.02 -8.48 -22.24
C TRP A 187 9.23 -8.01 -21.01
N CYS A 188 9.87 -8.08 -19.84
CA CYS A 188 9.38 -7.53 -18.58
C CYS A 188 10.50 -6.76 -17.87
N PRO A 189 10.17 -5.68 -17.15
CA PRO A 189 11.15 -4.91 -16.39
C PRO A 189 11.73 -5.74 -15.24
N LEU A 190 13.04 -5.66 -15.05
CA LEU A 190 13.72 -6.27 -13.90
C LEU A 190 13.48 -5.44 -12.63
N VAL A 191 13.75 -6.03 -11.46
CA VAL A 191 13.70 -5.31 -10.17
C VAL A 191 14.64 -4.10 -10.17
N GLN A 192 15.79 -4.22 -10.84
CA GLN A 192 16.74 -3.12 -11.01
C GLN A 192 16.13 -1.98 -11.84
N ASP A 193 15.47 -2.29 -12.96
CA ASP A 193 14.77 -1.29 -13.77
C ASP A 193 13.71 -0.54 -12.94
N VAL A 194 12.89 -1.26 -12.16
CA VAL A 194 11.87 -0.64 -11.29
C VAL A 194 12.51 0.22 -10.19
N THR A 195 13.63 -0.24 -9.63
CA THR A 195 14.38 0.53 -8.63
C THR A 195 14.92 1.82 -9.23
N GLU A 196 15.48 1.77 -10.45
CA GLU A 196 15.94 2.95 -11.18
C GLU A 196 14.80 3.92 -11.50
N LEU A 197 13.59 3.42 -11.86
CA LEU A 197 12.42 4.27 -12.05
C LEU A 197 12.07 5.03 -10.77
N PHE A 198 12.01 4.35 -9.64
CA PHE A 198 11.69 5.01 -8.37
C PHE A 198 12.79 6.01 -8.00
N GLN A 199 14.06 5.66 -8.18
CA GLN A 199 15.16 6.62 -8.00
C GLN A 199 15.04 7.82 -8.93
N SER A 200 14.56 7.62 -10.17
CA SER A 200 14.35 8.70 -11.12
C SER A 200 13.19 9.64 -10.74
N LEU A 201 12.20 9.11 -10.01
CA LEU A 201 11.12 9.86 -9.37
C LEU A 201 11.56 10.53 -8.04
N GLY A 202 12.78 10.28 -7.58
CA GLY A 202 13.34 10.87 -6.36
C GLY A 202 13.40 9.93 -5.16
N ALA A 203 13.22 8.62 -5.32
CA ALA A 203 13.40 7.67 -4.22
C ALA A 203 14.87 7.60 -3.79
N HIS A 204 15.14 7.74 -2.49
CA HIS A 204 16.47 7.59 -1.93
C HIS A 204 16.67 6.24 -1.25
N SER A 205 17.87 5.66 -1.40
CA SER A 205 18.26 4.46 -0.66
C SER A 205 18.90 4.86 0.67
N PRO A 206 18.44 4.31 1.82
CA PRO A 206 19.04 4.61 3.13
C PRO A 206 20.52 4.19 3.23
N ALA A 207 20.99 3.27 2.38
CA ALA A 207 22.38 2.83 2.31
C ALA A 207 23.33 3.86 1.68
N VAL A 208 22.79 4.89 1.02
CA VAL A 208 23.56 6.00 0.45
C VAL A 208 23.15 7.26 1.20
N CYS A 209 23.52 7.32 2.48
CA CYS A 209 23.66 8.63 3.13
C CYS A 209 24.78 9.37 2.39
N PRO A 210 24.55 10.54 1.77
CA PRO A 210 25.64 11.44 1.49
C PRO A 210 26.08 12.00 2.85
N LEU A 211 26.90 11.24 3.58
CA LEU A 211 27.60 11.75 4.76
C LEU A 211 28.72 12.67 4.26
N GLY A 212 28.31 13.83 3.74
CA GLY A 212 29.17 14.99 3.53
C GLY A 212 28.88 16.00 4.64
N PRO A 213 29.91 16.65 5.22
CA PRO A 213 29.70 17.66 6.24
C PRO A 213 28.80 18.77 5.70
N CYS A 214 27.80 19.14 6.48
CA CYS A 214 26.82 20.19 6.20
C CYS A 214 27.43 21.38 5.44
N SER A 215 27.14 21.50 4.15
CA SER A 215 27.13 22.82 3.52
C SER A 215 25.85 23.49 3.97
N ARG A 216 26.02 24.56 4.73
CA ARG A 216 24.99 25.45 5.27
C ARG A 216 23.88 25.66 4.23
N MET A 217 22.69 25.18 4.57
CA MET A 217 21.46 25.61 3.91
C MET A 217 21.36 27.13 4.11
N PRO A 218 21.08 27.94 3.07
CA PRO A 218 20.57 29.27 3.30
C PRO A 218 19.26 29.11 4.08
N GLU A 219 19.08 29.95 5.09
CA GLU A 219 17.87 30.01 5.91
C GLU A 219 16.65 30.05 4.98
N GLN A 220 15.84 28.99 5.09
CA GLN A 220 14.63 28.80 4.31
C GLN A 220 13.53 29.60 5.03
N GLU A 221 13.60 30.93 4.88
CA GLU A 221 12.47 31.82 5.12
C GLU A 221 11.41 31.53 4.04
N ASP A 222 10.16 31.44 4.49
CA ASP A 222 8.92 31.23 3.73
C ASP A 222 8.73 29.86 3.06
N ARG A 223 8.31 28.87 3.86
CA ARG A 223 7.45 27.78 3.38
C ARG A 223 5.98 28.20 3.42
N GLU A 224 5.63 29.17 2.60
CA GLU A 224 4.23 29.36 2.17
C GLU A 224 4.10 28.81 0.74
N GLN A 225 3.13 27.92 0.54
CA GLN A 225 2.79 27.11 -0.65
C GLN A 225 3.35 25.68 -0.65
N GLN A 226 2.52 24.79 -0.08
CA GLN A 226 2.38 23.42 -0.56
C GLN A 226 2.06 23.48 -2.06
N ASP A 227 2.85 22.83 -2.90
CA ASP A 227 2.53 22.62 -4.32
C ASP A 227 1.82 21.26 -4.47
N PRO A 228 0.47 21.20 -4.42
CA PRO A 228 -0.29 20.00 -4.78
C PRO A 228 -0.03 19.45 -6.21
N PRO A 229 0.43 20.21 -7.24
CA PRO A 229 0.69 19.61 -8.56
C PRO A 229 1.80 18.55 -8.57
N GLN A 230 2.76 18.59 -7.64
CA GLN A 230 3.89 17.65 -7.66
C GLN A 230 3.54 16.27 -7.08
N GLU A 231 2.76 16.22 -6.00
CA GLU A 231 2.31 14.97 -5.38
C GLU A 231 1.36 14.20 -6.32
N VAL A 232 0.42 14.90 -6.96
CA VAL A 232 -0.51 14.31 -7.93
C VAL A 232 0.24 13.78 -9.16
N ALA A 233 1.28 14.48 -9.62
CA ALA A 233 2.11 14.01 -10.74
C ALA A 233 2.93 12.77 -10.37
N LEU A 234 3.47 12.71 -9.14
CA LEU A 234 4.16 11.53 -8.62
C LEU A 234 3.21 10.34 -8.50
N GLU A 235 2.01 10.56 -7.94
CA GLU A 235 0.96 9.55 -7.82
C GLU A 235 0.58 8.98 -9.19
N ALA A 236 0.33 9.84 -10.18
CA ALA A 236 -0.01 9.42 -11.53
C ALA A 236 1.09 8.54 -12.15
N SER A 237 2.35 8.94 -11.99
CA SER A 237 3.52 8.19 -12.49
C SER A 237 3.64 6.83 -11.82
N LEU A 238 3.48 6.77 -10.49
CA LEU A 238 3.48 5.51 -9.73
C LEU A 238 2.33 4.60 -10.14
N ASN A 239 1.12 5.14 -10.35
CA ASN A 239 -0.03 4.38 -10.80
C ASN A 239 0.19 3.76 -12.19
N TYR A 240 0.83 4.47 -13.13
CA TYR A 240 1.23 3.89 -14.42
C TYR A 240 2.22 2.74 -14.24
N ILE A 241 3.23 2.90 -13.38
CA ILE A 241 4.20 1.84 -13.09
C ILE A 241 3.49 0.63 -12.46
N TYR A 242 2.62 0.83 -11.47
CA TYR A 242 1.91 -0.26 -10.80
C TYR A 242 1.00 -1.03 -11.75
N LYS A 243 0.24 -0.33 -12.60
CA LYS A 243 -0.60 -0.95 -13.61
C LYS A 243 0.22 -1.75 -14.60
N PHE A 244 1.31 -1.18 -15.11
CA PHE A 244 2.16 -1.87 -16.07
C PHE A 244 2.83 -3.11 -15.48
N LEU A 245 3.34 -3.03 -14.24
CA LEU A 245 3.87 -4.19 -13.54
C LEU A 245 2.81 -5.26 -13.29
N THR A 246 1.59 -4.86 -12.95
CA THR A 246 0.45 -5.78 -12.77
C THR A 246 0.17 -6.52 -14.08
N LEU A 247 0.14 -5.81 -15.21
CA LEU A 247 0.00 -6.43 -16.53
C LEU A 247 1.15 -7.40 -16.79
N CYS A 248 2.40 -7.01 -16.57
CA CYS A 248 3.57 -7.87 -16.78
C CYS A 248 3.51 -9.17 -15.96
N VAL A 249 3.06 -9.10 -14.71
CA VAL A 249 2.93 -10.25 -13.81
C VAL A 249 1.77 -11.15 -14.25
N TYR A 250 0.62 -10.55 -14.57
CA TYR A 250 -0.59 -11.28 -14.97
C TYR A 250 -0.43 -12.01 -16.30
N SER A 251 0.11 -11.31 -17.28
CA SER A 251 0.22 -11.78 -18.66
C SER A 251 1.25 -12.90 -18.85
N ARG A 252 2.25 -12.99 -17.97
CA ARG A 252 3.43 -13.85 -18.14
C ARG A 252 3.74 -14.60 -16.85
N PRO A 253 2.95 -15.63 -16.49
CA PRO A 253 3.16 -16.37 -15.26
C PRO A 253 4.55 -17.01 -15.23
N GLY A 254 5.30 -16.73 -14.18
CA GLY A 254 6.62 -17.32 -13.96
C GLY A 254 7.80 -16.59 -14.60
N ILE A 255 7.60 -15.42 -15.21
CA ILE A 255 8.72 -14.60 -15.73
C ILE A 255 9.63 -14.06 -14.62
N TYR A 256 9.03 -13.75 -13.47
CA TYR A 256 9.76 -13.36 -12.27
C TYR A 256 10.14 -14.59 -11.43
N THR A 257 11.37 -14.59 -10.93
CA THR A 257 11.81 -15.52 -9.89
C THR A 257 11.20 -15.13 -8.54
N ASP A 258 11.07 -16.09 -7.62
CA ASP A 258 10.63 -15.81 -6.25
C ASP A 258 11.50 -14.73 -5.57
N ALA A 259 12.82 -14.71 -5.84
CA ALA A 259 13.71 -13.68 -5.30
C ALA A 259 13.37 -12.27 -5.82
N SER A 260 13.07 -12.14 -7.11
CA SER A 260 12.62 -10.87 -7.69
C SER A 260 11.25 -10.44 -7.17
N LEU A 261 10.31 -11.38 -6.99
CA LEU A 261 8.99 -11.07 -6.44
C LEU A 261 9.10 -10.53 -5.00
N LEU A 262 9.92 -11.17 -4.16
CA LEU A 262 10.17 -10.70 -2.80
C LEU A 262 10.81 -9.30 -2.79
N GLY A 263 11.80 -9.06 -3.65
CA GLY A 263 12.44 -7.75 -3.77
C GLY A 263 11.48 -6.64 -4.24
N LEU A 264 10.58 -6.95 -5.18
CA LEU A 264 9.54 -6.02 -5.61
C LEU A 264 8.56 -5.70 -4.49
N ILE A 265 8.05 -6.71 -3.79
CA ILE A 265 7.12 -6.50 -2.65
C ILE A 265 7.79 -5.63 -1.58
N GLU A 266 9.04 -5.93 -1.23
CA GLU A 266 9.81 -5.13 -0.26
C GLU A 266 9.98 -3.67 -0.71
N LEU A 267 10.38 -3.46 -1.98
CA LEU A 267 10.55 -2.12 -2.55
C LEU A 267 9.23 -1.32 -2.51
N LEU A 268 8.15 -1.94 -2.95
CA LEU A 268 6.80 -1.35 -2.98
C LEU A 268 6.30 -1.02 -1.56
N CYS A 269 6.55 -1.90 -0.59
CA CYS A 269 6.25 -1.64 0.81
C CYS A 269 6.99 -0.40 1.32
N ARG A 270 8.30 -0.25 1.03
CA ARG A 270 9.06 0.96 1.41
C ARG A 270 8.49 2.22 0.78
N THR A 271 8.31 2.22 -0.54
CA THR A 271 7.85 3.44 -1.24
C THR A 271 6.44 3.85 -0.88
N SER A 272 5.60 2.90 -0.45
CA SER A 272 4.24 3.18 0.01
C SER A 272 4.14 3.95 1.34
N LEU A 273 5.24 4.05 2.08
CA LEU A 273 5.33 4.80 3.34
C LEU A 273 5.60 6.28 3.12
N ASP A 274 5.81 6.73 1.88
CA ASP A 274 6.11 8.13 1.61
C ASP A 274 5.08 9.09 2.23
N VAL A 275 5.58 10.15 2.87
CA VAL A 275 4.75 11.16 3.54
C VAL A 275 3.77 11.87 2.60
N GLY A 276 4.12 12.09 1.34
CA GLY A 276 3.26 12.74 0.35
C GLY A 276 2.17 11.80 -0.19
N LEU A 277 2.36 10.49 -0.09
CA LEU A 277 1.42 9.49 -0.62
C LEU A 277 0.44 8.95 0.42
N ARG A 278 0.58 9.32 1.69
CA ARG A 278 -0.15 8.71 2.82
C ARG A 278 -1.67 8.87 2.76
N LEU A 279 -2.17 9.94 2.14
CA LEU A 279 -3.60 10.23 2.00
C LEU A 279 -4.19 9.76 0.67
N LEU A 280 -3.35 9.31 -0.26
CA LEU A 280 -3.75 8.98 -1.62
C LEU A 280 -4.28 7.53 -1.71
N PRO A 281 -5.19 7.24 -2.66
CA PRO A 281 -5.69 5.89 -2.88
C PRO A 281 -4.56 4.91 -3.22
N LYS A 282 -4.55 3.76 -2.53
CA LYS A 282 -3.50 2.74 -2.73
C LYS A 282 -3.97 1.57 -3.60
N THR A 283 -5.11 1.68 -4.29
CA THR A 283 -5.78 0.55 -4.97
C THR A 283 -4.91 -0.17 -6.00
N ASP A 284 -4.23 0.57 -6.89
CA ASP A 284 -3.37 -0.03 -7.92
C ASP A 284 -2.17 -0.75 -7.30
N LEU A 285 -1.59 -0.18 -6.24
CA LEU A 285 -0.52 -0.81 -5.45
C LEU A 285 -1.01 -2.09 -4.75
N GLN A 286 -2.18 -2.04 -4.11
CA GLN A 286 -2.75 -3.20 -3.41
C GLN A 286 -3.03 -4.35 -4.38
N GLN A 287 -3.54 -4.03 -5.58
CA GLN A 287 -3.77 -5.02 -6.63
C GLN A 287 -2.45 -5.63 -7.12
N LEU A 288 -1.42 -4.81 -7.34
CA LEU A 288 -0.09 -5.31 -7.72
C LEU A 288 0.48 -6.25 -6.64
N LEU A 289 0.45 -5.84 -5.38
CA LEU A 289 0.93 -6.66 -4.25
C LEU A 289 0.20 -8.00 -4.19
N LEU A 290 -1.13 -8.00 -4.39
CA LEU A 290 -1.91 -9.23 -4.45
C LEU A 290 -1.43 -10.16 -5.55
N GLN A 291 -1.26 -9.66 -6.79
CA GLN A 291 -0.79 -10.47 -7.91
C GLN A 291 0.63 -11.01 -7.68
N LEU A 292 1.54 -10.19 -7.15
CA LEU A 292 2.90 -10.61 -6.83
C LEU A 292 2.93 -11.77 -5.83
N LEU A 293 2.06 -11.75 -4.81
CA LEU A 293 1.96 -12.83 -3.82
C LEU A 293 1.45 -14.14 -4.43
N GLU A 294 0.50 -14.07 -5.35
CA GLU A 294 -0.04 -15.26 -6.03
C GLU A 294 0.99 -15.90 -6.98
N CYS A 295 1.95 -15.12 -7.50
CA CYS A 295 3.00 -15.63 -8.38
C CYS A 295 4.17 -16.33 -7.67
N ILE A 296 4.27 -16.26 -6.33
CA ILE A 296 5.36 -16.94 -5.58
C ILE A 296 5.18 -18.46 -5.67
N ARG A 297 6.23 -19.19 -6.06
CA ARG A 297 6.15 -20.64 -6.23
C ARG A 297 6.34 -21.38 -4.91
N GLU A 298 7.40 -21.08 -4.16
CA GLU A 298 7.74 -21.75 -2.90
C GLU A 298 7.14 -21.05 -1.66
N TRP A 299 5.82 -20.85 -1.66
CA TRP A 299 5.14 -19.98 -0.69
C TRP A 299 5.51 -20.21 0.79
N PRO A 300 5.47 -21.45 1.35
CA PRO A 300 5.78 -21.64 2.78
C PRO A 300 7.19 -21.21 3.18
N GLY A 301 8.20 -21.48 2.32
CA GLY A 301 9.58 -21.10 2.59
C GLY A 301 9.84 -19.60 2.40
N LYS A 302 9.17 -18.97 1.43
CA LYS A 302 9.34 -17.53 1.15
C LYS A 302 8.58 -16.63 2.12
N LEU A 303 7.44 -17.08 2.65
CA LEU A 303 6.61 -16.34 3.60
C LEU A 303 7.42 -15.85 4.80
N GLN A 304 8.22 -16.72 5.42
CA GLN A 304 9.04 -16.36 6.57
C GLN A 304 10.03 -15.25 6.26
N ARG A 305 10.74 -15.39 5.14
CA ARG A 305 11.69 -14.37 4.68
C ARG A 305 10.98 -13.05 4.40
N LEU A 306 9.84 -13.10 3.74
CA LEU A 306 9.05 -11.90 3.41
C LEU A 306 8.59 -11.17 4.66
N CYS A 307 7.99 -11.86 5.63
CA CYS A 307 7.54 -11.25 6.88
C CYS A 307 8.68 -10.59 7.66
N ARG A 308 9.86 -11.23 7.71
CA ARG A 308 11.06 -10.64 8.34
C ARG A 308 11.52 -9.40 7.58
N THR A 309 11.65 -9.47 6.27
CA THR A 309 12.07 -8.33 5.48
C THR A 309 11.11 -7.14 5.63
N ILE A 310 9.80 -7.39 5.55
CA ILE A 310 8.78 -6.34 5.68
C ILE A 310 8.72 -5.76 7.10
N SER A 311 8.91 -6.59 8.14
CA SER A 311 8.86 -6.08 9.52
C SER A 311 9.93 -5.02 9.79
N TRP A 312 11.03 -5.03 9.04
CA TRP A 312 12.14 -4.07 9.15
C TRP A 312 12.08 -2.92 8.13
N VAL A 313 10.96 -2.74 7.43
CA VAL A 313 10.79 -1.62 6.49
C VAL A 313 10.74 -0.27 7.20
N SER A 314 10.27 -0.23 8.45
CA SER A 314 10.18 0.98 9.28
C SER A 314 10.36 0.61 10.76
N ASP A 315 10.91 1.51 11.57
CA ASP A 315 10.95 1.35 13.03
C ASP A 315 9.68 1.87 13.71
N HIS A 316 8.91 2.72 13.04
CA HIS A 316 7.69 3.30 13.59
C HIS A 316 6.49 2.34 13.51
N HIS A 317 5.83 2.09 14.63
CA HIS A 317 4.73 1.12 14.73
C HIS A 317 3.50 1.45 13.87
N HIS A 318 3.14 2.74 13.70
CA HIS A 318 2.02 3.12 12.81
C HIS A 318 2.33 2.85 11.33
N ASN A 319 3.59 3.00 10.90
CA ASN A 319 3.99 2.72 9.51
C ASN A 319 3.86 1.21 9.24
N LEU A 320 4.31 0.36 10.16
CA LEU A 320 4.19 -1.09 10.04
C LEU A 320 2.73 -1.54 10.03
N LEU A 321 1.87 -0.93 10.86
CA LEU A 321 0.44 -1.18 10.83
C LEU A 321 -0.14 -0.80 9.46
N ALA A 322 0.23 0.36 8.90
CA ALA A 322 -0.18 0.76 7.57
C ALA A 322 0.27 -0.26 6.51
N ILE A 323 1.49 -0.80 6.61
CA ILE A 323 1.97 -1.85 5.69
C ILE A 323 1.13 -3.12 5.79
N VAL A 324 0.82 -3.58 7.00
CA VAL A 324 -0.05 -4.76 7.19
C VAL A 324 -1.43 -4.53 6.56
N GLN A 325 -1.94 -3.30 6.63
CA GLN A 325 -3.21 -2.90 6.01
C GLN A 325 -3.15 -2.73 4.49
N LEU A 326 -1.95 -2.62 3.88
CA LEU A 326 -1.80 -2.63 2.41
C LEU A 326 -2.22 -3.97 1.83
N PHE A 327 -1.93 -5.08 2.51
CA PHE A 327 -2.28 -6.39 2.00
C PHE A 327 -3.77 -6.65 2.19
N LEU A 328 -4.48 -6.96 1.09
CA LEU A 328 -5.90 -7.28 1.13
C LEU A 328 -6.14 -8.71 1.63
N ASP A 329 -7.20 -8.94 2.38
CA ASP A 329 -7.60 -10.25 2.93
C ASP A 329 -8.49 -11.06 1.97
N VAL A 330 -8.21 -10.94 0.67
CA VAL A 330 -9.03 -11.54 -0.39
C VAL A 330 -8.56 -12.95 -0.81
N THR A 331 -7.27 -13.27 -0.64
CA THR A 331 -6.74 -14.61 -0.96
C THR A 331 -6.17 -15.33 0.27
N PRO A 332 -6.12 -16.68 0.28
CA PRO A 332 -5.51 -17.43 1.38
C PRO A 332 -4.05 -17.05 1.64
N ARG A 333 -3.27 -16.74 0.59
CA ARG A 333 -1.86 -16.32 0.74
C ARG A 333 -1.77 -14.96 1.42
N ALA A 334 -2.57 -13.99 0.98
CA ALA A 334 -2.57 -12.68 1.58
C ALA A 334 -3.07 -12.71 3.04
N ARG A 335 -4.10 -13.51 3.37
CA ARG A 335 -4.51 -13.77 4.76
C ARG A 335 -3.39 -14.38 5.60
N LYS A 336 -2.69 -15.40 5.08
CA LYS A 336 -1.55 -16.01 5.77
C LYS A 336 -0.40 -15.01 5.99
N LEU A 337 -0.12 -14.16 5.00
CA LEU A 337 0.87 -13.09 5.13
C LEU A 337 0.47 -12.10 6.22
N ARG A 338 -0.75 -11.55 6.17
CA ARG A 338 -1.25 -10.58 7.17
C ARG A 338 -1.19 -11.14 8.58
N ASN A 339 -1.64 -12.39 8.76
CA ASN A 339 -1.57 -13.09 10.03
C ASN A 339 -0.13 -13.17 10.57
N GLN A 340 0.79 -13.70 9.77
CA GLN A 340 2.17 -13.94 10.19
C GLN A 340 2.97 -12.65 10.35
N LEU A 341 2.84 -11.71 9.41
CA LEU A 341 3.48 -10.41 9.48
C LEU A 341 3.02 -9.63 10.72
N SER A 342 1.72 -9.66 11.05
CA SER A 342 1.20 -9.00 12.26
C SER A 342 1.85 -9.58 13.52
N LEU A 343 1.99 -10.91 13.61
CA LEU A 343 2.66 -11.55 14.75
C LEU A 343 4.15 -11.22 14.84
N VAL A 344 4.86 -11.23 13.71
CA VAL A 344 6.28 -10.85 13.65
C VAL A 344 6.45 -9.39 14.08
N VAL A 345 5.59 -8.48 13.60
CA VAL A 345 5.64 -7.06 13.99
C VAL A 345 5.33 -6.88 15.48
N ILE A 346 4.30 -7.55 16.01
CA ILE A 346 3.98 -7.51 17.45
C ILE A 346 5.17 -8.04 18.28
N ALA A 347 5.71 -9.20 17.91
CA ALA A 347 6.85 -9.79 18.60
C ALA A 347 8.09 -8.87 18.55
N ARG A 348 8.38 -8.28 17.39
CA ARG A 348 9.50 -7.35 17.23
C ARG A 348 9.35 -6.10 18.09
N LEU A 349 8.19 -5.44 18.05
CA LEU A 349 7.90 -4.23 18.83
C LEU A 349 7.84 -4.47 20.34
N LEU A 350 7.73 -5.74 20.77
CA LEU A 350 7.80 -6.16 22.18
C LEU A 350 9.18 -6.74 22.57
N GLY A 351 10.14 -6.77 21.65
CA GLY A 351 11.48 -7.35 21.88
C GLY A 351 11.50 -8.87 22.06
N GLN A 352 10.57 -9.61 21.44
CA GLN A 352 10.39 -11.07 21.59
C GLN A 352 10.66 -11.87 20.30
N GLU A 353 11.24 -11.26 19.25
CA GLU A 353 11.41 -11.91 17.94
C GLU A 353 12.27 -13.19 17.98
N GLU A 354 13.31 -13.23 18.82
CA GLU A 354 14.24 -14.37 18.91
C GLU A 354 13.74 -15.51 19.83
N VAL A 355 12.84 -15.19 20.77
CA VAL A 355 12.40 -16.12 21.82
C VAL A 355 11.24 -17.00 21.35
N LEU A 356 10.44 -16.51 20.42
CA LEU A 356 9.15 -17.11 20.08
C LEU A 356 9.23 -18.07 18.89
N PRO A 357 8.57 -19.24 18.98
CA PRO A 357 8.47 -20.17 17.87
C PRO A 357 7.39 -19.72 16.86
N LEU A 358 7.51 -18.49 16.32
CA LEU A 358 6.54 -17.83 15.43
C LEU A 358 6.13 -18.70 14.22
N TRP A 359 7.02 -19.59 13.80
CA TRP A 359 6.90 -20.40 12.59
C TRP A 359 6.30 -21.79 12.81
N LYS A 360 5.88 -22.14 14.04
CA LYS A 360 5.24 -23.45 14.30
C LYS A 360 3.77 -23.43 13.89
N GLU A 361 3.35 -24.44 13.13
CA GLU A 361 2.12 -24.43 12.32
C GLU A 361 0.80 -24.70 13.07
N LYS A 362 0.80 -25.09 14.35
CA LYS A 362 -0.38 -25.75 14.95
C LYS A 362 -1.45 -24.83 15.56
N SER A 363 -1.10 -23.67 16.11
CA SER A 363 -2.05 -22.58 16.40
C SER A 363 -1.29 -21.32 16.81
N GLN A 364 -1.72 -20.17 16.27
CA GLN A 364 -1.08 -18.87 16.52
C GLN A 364 -1.79 -18.07 17.62
N LEU A 365 -3.00 -18.48 18.00
CA LEU A 365 -3.80 -17.83 19.04
C LEU A 365 -3.22 -17.97 20.45
N PRO A 366 -2.62 -19.11 20.87
CA PRO A 366 -1.97 -19.21 22.17
C PRO A 366 -0.77 -18.27 22.28
N LEU A 367 -0.03 -18.12 21.19
CA LEU A 367 1.09 -17.19 21.11
C LEU A 367 0.60 -15.74 21.24
N LEU A 368 -0.47 -15.38 20.52
CA LEU A 368 -1.10 -14.07 20.63
C LEU A 368 -1.62 -13.81 22.05
N SER A 369 -2.19 -14.82 22.70
CA SER A 369 -2.68 -14.74 24.07
C SER A 369 -1.58 -14.37 25.06
N TRP A 370 -0.40 -14.97 24.90
CA TRP A 370 0.78 -14.61 25.67
C TRP A 370 1.27 -13.18 25.37
N LEU A 371 1.31 -12.79 24.09
CA LEU A 371 1.73 -11.44 23.66
C LEU A 371 0.81 -10.34 24.21
N LEU A 372 -0.51 -10.56 24.28
CA LEU A 372 -1.46 -9.63 24.88
C LEU A 372 -1.10 -9.29 26.33
N GLY A 373 -0.51 -10.24 27.08
CA GLY A 373 -0.04 -10.02 28.43
C GLY A 373 1.04 -8.92 28.53
N LEU A 374 1.86 -8.78 27.49
CA LEU A 374 2.95 -7.80 27.39
C LEU A 374 2.49 -6.45 26.82
N MET A 375 1.35 -6.41 26.14
CA MET A 375 0.79 -5.20 25.52
C MET A 375 0.16 -4.24 26.52
N ARG A 376 0.15 -4.57 27.83
CA ARG A 376 -0.39 -3.71 28.87
C ARG A 376 0.28 -2.31 28.82
N PRO A 377 -0.49 -1.20 28.81
CA PRO A 377 0.08 0.15 28.73
C PRO A 377 1.15 0.45 29.78
N SER A 378 1.00 -0.02 31.02
CA SER A 378 2.00 0.17 32.07
C SER A 378 3.29 -0.63 31.85
N ALA A 379 3.22 -1.83 31.26
CA ALA A 379 4.39 -2.63 30.89
C ALA A 379 5.12 -2.00 29.69
N LEU A 380 4.38 -1.56 28.67
CA LEU A 380 4.92 -0.83 27.52
C LEU A 380 5.61 0.47 27.93
N ARG A 381 5.03 1.20 28.89
CA ARG A 381 5.65 2.40 29.44
C ARG A 381 6.98 2.12 30.13
N GLN A 382 7.10 1.00 30.83
CA GLN A 382 8.38 0.57 31.43
C GLN A 382 9.39 0.20 30.36
N HIS A 383 8.95 -0.51 29.31
CA HIS A 383 9.80 -0.88 28.17
C HIS A 383 10.35 0.36 27.45
N LEU A 384 9.49 1.30 27.05
CA LEU A 384 9.87 2.57 26.42
C LEU A 384 10.75 3.45 27.33
N GLY A 385 10.50 3.42 28.64
CA GLY A 385 11.29 4.17 29.63
C GLY A 385 12.72 3.66 29.80
N CYS A 386 12.98 2.38 29.54
CA CYS A 386 14.31 1.79 29.61
C CYS A 386 15.18 2.12 28.36
N GLU A 387 14.58 2.31 27.18
CA GLU A 387 15.31 2.58 25.94
C GLU A 387 15.83 4.03 25.81
N HIS A 388 15.36 4.96 26.64
CA HIS A 388 15.55 6.41 26.42
C HIS A 388 16.19 7.18 27.59
N ARG A 389 17.01 6.56 28.45
CA ARG A 389 17.55 7.24 29.64
C ARG A 389 19.07 7.52 29.61
N PRO A 390 19.52 8.78 29.46
CA PRO A 390 20.75 9.25 30.08
C PRO A 390 20.55 9.42 31.60
N PRO A 391 21.59 9.19 32.43
CA PRO A 391 21.46 9.10 33.87
C PRO A 391 21.49 10.48 34.55
N CYS A 392 20.58 11.41 34.25
CA CYS A 392 20.30 12.56 35.12
C CYS A 392 19.10 13.36 34.60
N LEU A 393 17.95 13.30 35.26
CA LEU A 393 16.98 14.41 35.41
C LEU A 393 15.75 13.92 36.17
N GLU A 394 15.38 14.71 37.18
CA GLU A 394 14.26 14.50 38.09
C GLU A 394 12.92 14.47 37.36
N GLN A 395 11.99 13.72 37.95
CA GLN A 395 10.67 13.38 37.43
C GLN A 395 9.81 14.63 37.18
N GLN A 396 9.78 15.10 35.94
CA GLN A 396 8.83 16.12 35.47
C GLN A 396 7.48 15.45 35.11
N PRO A 397 6.33 15.94 35.64
CA PRO A 397 5.01 15.36 35.37
C PRO A 397 4.59 15.39 33.89
N LYS A 398 5.13 16.33 33.09
CA LYS A 398 4.88 16.41 31.63
C LYS A 398 5.51 15.25 30.86
N ALA A 399 6.77 14.90 31.15
CA ALA A 399 7.46 13.76 30.52
C ALA A 399 6.78 12.41 30.84
N SER A 400 6.19 12.31 32.04
CA SER A 400 5.38 11.16 32.43
C SER A 400 4.11 11.00 31.58
N ALA A 401 3.44 12.09 31.22
CA ALA A 401 2.24 12.07 30.37
C ALA A 401 2.57 11.75 28.91
N GLU A 402 3.67 12.28 28.37
CA GLU A 402 4.12 11.97 27.00
C GLU A 402 4.49 10.49 26.83
N LEU A 403 5.18 9.90 27.82
CA LEU A 403 5.49 8.46 27.81
C LEU A 403 4.23 7.61 27.91
N ASP A 404 3.23 8.06 28.67
CA ASP A 404 1.93 7.40 28.76
C ASP A 404 1.18 7.44 27.42
N GLN A 405 1.15 8.59 26.74
CA GLN A 405 0.58 8.72 25.41
C GLN A 405 1.28 7.79 24.41
N LYS A 406 2.63 7.77 24.37
CA LYS A 406 3.40 6.86 23.50
C LYS A 406 3.09 5.39 23.77
N ALA A 407 3.00 5.00 25.05
CA ALA A 407 2.66 3.63 25.43
C ALA A 407 1.23 3.24 25.00
N CYS A 408 0.25 4.15 25.15
CA CYS A 408 -1.12 3.93 24.69
C CYS A 408 -1.22 3.87 23.16
N CYS A 409 -0.50 4.72 22.44
CA CYS A 409 -0.43 4.68 20.97
C CYS A 409 0.19 3.36 20.48
N LEU A 410 1.28 2.90 21.11
CA LEU A 410 1.88 1.60 20.80
C LEU A 410 0.90 0.46 21.10
N CYS A 411 0.27 0.47 22.27
CA CYS A 411 -0.77 -0.51 22.63
C CYS A 411 -1.90 -0.54 21.61
N HIS A 412 -2.33 0.63 21.11
CA HIS A 412 -3.37 0.73 20.09
C HIS A 412 -2.94 0.02 18.81
N SER A 413 -1.76 0.32 18.25
CA SER A 413 -1.28 -0.35 17.05
C SER A 413 -1.10 -1.85 17.23
N LEU A 414 -0.53 -2.28 18.36
CA LEU A 414 -0.36 -3.71 18.68
C LEU A 414 -1.72 -4.42 18.77
N LEU A 415 -2.74 -3.77 19.35
CA LEU A 415 -4.08 -4.32 19.47
C LEU A 415 -4.80 -4.39 18.12
N THR A 416 -4.62 -3.38 17.25
CA THR A 416 -5.11 -3.45 15.87
C THR A 416 -4.48 -4.62 15.12
N LEU A 417 -3.15 -4.81 15.24
CA LEU A 417 -2.45 -5.96 14.65
C LEU A 417 -2.95 -7.28 15.22
N ALA A 418 -3.19 -7.38 16.53
CA ALA A 418 -3.79 -8.56 17.16
C ALA A 418 -5.17 -8.88 16.57
N GLY A 419 -5.99 -7.85 16.32
CA GLY A 419 -7.25 -7.99 15.60
C GLY A 419 -7.06 -8.60 14.21
N VAL A 420 -6.07 -8.14 13.44
CA VAL A 420 -5.73 -8.69 12.11
C VAL A 420 -5.29 -10.15 12.19
N VAL A 421 -4.53 -10.55 13.22
CA VAL A 421 -4.13 -11.95 13.43
C VAL A 421 -5.35 -12.86 13.56
N VAL A 422 -6.35 -12.44 14.35
CA VAL A 422 -7.58 -13.22 14.56
C VAL A 422 -8.45 -13.23 13.30
N SER A 423 -8.66 -12.08 12.66
CA SER A 423 -9.52 -11.98 11.47
C SER A 423 -8.96 -12.70 10.24
N SER A 424 -7.64 -12.88 10.17
CA SER A 424 -6.97 -13.53 9.02
C SER A 424 -6.89 -15.06 9.16
N GLN A 425 -7.45 -15.65 10.21
CA GLN A 425 -7.50 -17.10 10.43
C GLN A 425 -8.86 -17.69 10.03
N ASP A 426 -8.85 -18.90 9.49
CA ASP A 426 -10.07 -19.68 9.31
C ASP A 426 -10.47 -20.27 10.68
N VAL A 427 -11.29 -19.52 11.42
CA VAL A 427 -11.69 -19.90 12.78
C VAL A 427 -12.68 -21.08 12.73
N THR A 428 -12.26 -22.22 13.29
CA THR A 428 -13.07 -23.43 13.44
C THR A 428 -13.46 -23.68 14.91
N SER A 429 -14.32 -24.66 15.17
CA SER A 429 -14.73 -25.05 16.54
C SER A 429 -13.57 -25.43 17.45
N ASP A 430 -12.46 -25.89 16.88
CA ASP A 430 -11.28 -26.34 17.63
C ASP A 430 -10.55 -25.17 18.31
N HIS A 431 -10.75 -23.95 17.79
CA HIS A 431 -10.13 -22.73 18.31
C HIS A 431 -10.96 -22.04 19.40
N TRP A 432 -12.13 -22.59 19.75
CA TRP A 432 -13.06 -21.95 20.70
C TRP A 432 -12.41 -21.66 22.07
N GLY A 433 -11.68 -22.63 22.63
CA GLY A 433 -10.99 -22.44 23.91
C GLY A 433 -9.86 -21.39 23.86
N GLU A 434 -9.15 -21.32 22.73
CA GLU A 434 -8.06 -20.33 22.53
C GLU A 434 -8.63 -18.92 22.38
N LEU A 435 -9.75 -18.75 21.65
CA LEU A 435 -10.46 -17.48 21.55
C LEU A 435 -11.05 -17.02 22.87
N GLN A 436 -11.54 -17.94 23.70
CA GLN A 436 -12.05 -17.62 25.03
C GLN A 436 -10.90 -17.08 25.90
N LEU A 437 -9.74 -17.73 25.85
CA LEU A 437 -8.55 -17.26 26.53
C LEU A 437 -8.11 -15.87 26.04
N LEU A 438 -8.15 -15.61 24.73
CA LEU A 438 -7.85 -14.29 24.16
C LEU A 438 -8.75 -13.19 24.70
N CYS A 439 -10.07 -13.44 24.77
CA CYS A 439 -11.02 -12.49 25.35
C CYS A 439 -10.71 -12.19 26.83
N MET A 440 -10.38 -13.23 27.61
CA MET A 440 -10.01 -13.09 29.02
C MET A 440 -8.70 -12.32 29.20
N GLN A 441 -7.69 -12.56 28.35
CA GLN A 441 -6.42 -11.83 28.40
C GLN A 441 -6.60 -10.36 28.01
N LEU A 442 -7.39 -10.07 26.97
CA LEU A 442 -7.70 -8.70 26.55
C LEU A 442 -8.32 -7.89 27.69
N ASP A 443 -9.30 -8.46 28.38
CA ASP A 443 -9.97 -7.78 29.49
C ASP A 443 -9.03 -7.56 30.68
N ARG A 444 -8.31 -8.62 31.06
CA ARG A 444 -7.37 -8.62 32.19
C ARG A 444 -6.17 -7.67 31.98
N HIS A 445 -5.66 -7.53 30.77
CA HIS A 445 -4.41 -6.82 30.52
C HIS A 445 -4.59 -5.42 29.93
N ILE A 446 -5.72 -5.15 29.28
CA ILE A 446 -5.96 -3.89 28.57
C ILE A 446 -7.18 -3.16 29.16
N ASN A 447 -8.40 -3.70 29.05
CA ASN A 447 -9.63 -2.99 29.44
C ASN A 447 -9.62 -2.50 30.90
N THR A 448 -9.26 -3.38 31.83
CA THR A 448 -9.29 -3.11 33.27
C THR A 448 -8.27 -2.08 33.74
N HIS A 449 -7.26 -1.76 32.92
CA HIS A 449 -6.14 -0.91 33.30
C HIS A 449 -6.16 0.49 32.68
N ILE A 450 -7.17 0.80 31.85
CA ILE A 450 -7.28 2.12 31.20
C ILE A 450 -8.17 3.04 32.03
N GLN A 451 -7.56 4.04 32.66
CA GLN A 451 -8.28 5.11 33.35
C GLN A 451 -8.52 6.29 32.39
N GLU A 452 -9.78 6.48 32.01
CA GLU A 452 -10.21 7.56 31.13
C GLU A 452 -10.07 8.91 31.80
N SER A 453 -9.77 9.93 31.00
CA SER A 453 -9.70 11.32 31.43
C SER A 453 -10.06 12.21 30.26
N PRO A 454 -10.86 13.28 30.47
CA PRO A 454 -11.25 14.19 29.40
C PRO A 454 -10.06 14.92 28.75
N LYS A 455 -8.89 14.93 29.41
CA LYS A 455 -7.64 15.51 28.88
C LYS A 455 -6.76 14.50 28.15
N ALA A 456 -7.12 13.21 28.15
CA ALA A 456 -6.33 12.12 27.61
C ALA A 456 -7.19 11.25 26.67
N MET A 457 -7.67 11.85 25.58
CA MET A 457 -8.54 11.17 24.60
C MET A 457 -7.92 9.90 24.02
N TYR A 458 -6.58 9.86 23.91
CA TYR A 458 -5.86 8.66 23.50
C TYR A 458 -6.19 7.42 24.36
N ARG A 459 -6.47 7.60 25.66
CA ARG A 459 -6.89 6.50 26.55
C ARG A 459 -8.29 6.03 26.23
N THR A 460 -9.22 6.96 25.99
CA THR A 460 -10.59 6.65 25.58
C THR A 460 -10.59 5.90 24.25
N ARG A 461 -9.88 6.40 23.23
CA ARG A 461 -9.75 5.68 21.94
C ARG A 461 -9.18 4.28 22.09
N LEU A 462 -8.19 4.08 22.96
CA LEU A 462 -7.64 2.76 23.24
C LEU A 462 -8.67 1.83 23.89
N LYS A 463 -9.43 2.34 24.86
CA LYS A 463 -10.49 1.57 25.54
C LYS A 463 -11.64 1.22 24.61
N ASP A 464 -12.01 2.13 23.73
CA ASP A 464 -13.03 1.90 22.69
C ASP A 464 -12.56 0.81 21.73
N LEU A 465 -11.31 0.88 21.24
CA LEU A 465 -10.73 -0.16 20.39
C LEU A 465 -10.73 -1.52 21.11
N ALA A 466 -10.33 -1.57 22.38
CA ALA A 466 -10.30 -2.80 23.15
C ALA A 466 -11.69 -3.39 23.37
N THR A 467 -12.68 -2.54 23.63
CA THR A 467 -14.08 -2.95 23.73
C THR A 467 -14.62 -3.48 22.41
N GLN A 468 -14.40 -2.78 21.29
CA GLN A 468 -14.80 -3.24 19.96
C GLN A 468 -14.12 -4.56 19.57
N THR A 469 -12.84 -4.70 19.88
CA THR A 469 -12.08 -5.94 19.62
C THR A 469 -12.65 -7.10 20.45
N TYR A 470 -12.96 -6.86 21.72
CA TYR A 470 -13.60 -7.85 22.58
C TYR A 470 -14.96 -8.29 22.03
N ILE A 471 -15.82 -7.34 21.62
CA ILE A 471 -17.14 -7.64 21.04
C ILE A 471 -16.99 -8.51 19.80
N ARG A 472 -16.11 -8.13 18.86
CA ARG A 472 -15.87 -8.92 17.63
C ARG A 472 -15.39 -10.34 17.94
N TRP A 473 -14.52 -10.51 18.93
CA TRP A 473 -14.03 -11.83 19.32
C TRP A 473 -15.10 -12.66 20.03
N GLN A 474 -15.99 -12.03 20.81
CA GLN A 474 -17.16 -12.68 21.39
C GLN A 474 -18.15 -13.15 20.32
N GLU A 475 -18.43 -12.33 19.30
CA GLU A 475 -19.24 -12.73 18.15
C GLU A 475 -18.65 -13.97 17.46
N LEU A 476 -17.34 -14.00 17.21
CA LEU A 476 -16.66 -15.18 16.68
C LEU A 476 -16.79 -16.40 17.61
N LEU A 477 -16.68 -16.22 18.93
CA LEU A 477 -16.89 -17.31 19.89
C LEU A 477 -18.31 -17.91 19.79
N THR A 478 -19.33 -17.08 19.60
CA THR A 478 -20.70 -17.58 19.40
C THR A 478 -20.84 -18.38 18.11
N CYS A 479 -20.14 -17.98 17.04
CA CYS A 479 -20.16 -18.71 15.77
C CYS A 479 -19.42 -20.05 15.85
N CYS A 480 -18.39 -20.13 16.69
CA CYS A 480 -17.53 -21.31 16.82
C CYS A 480 -17.93 -22.24 17.99
N GLN A 481 -19.06 -21.99 18.65
CA GLN A 481 -19.48 -22.79 19.79
C GLN A 481 -19.61 -24.27 19.37
N PRO A 482 -18.92 -25.20 20.07
CA PRO A 482 -19.05 -26.62 19.77
C PRO A 482 -20.51 -27.00 19.91
N LYS A 483 -21.14 -27.48 18.83
CA LYS A 483 -22.46 -28.09 18.93
C LYS A 483 -22.30 -29.24 19.92
N ALA A 484 -22.98 -29.16 21.05
CA ALA A 484 -23.00 -30.25 22.01
C ALA A 484 -23.29 -31.53 21.23
N GLN A 485 -22.38 -32.50 21.29
CA GLN A 485 -22.72 -33.86 20.88
C GLN A 485 -23.94 -34.20 21.71
N TYR A 486 -25.11 -34.25 21.07
CA TYR A 486 -26.29 -34.80 21.69
C TYR A 486 -25.91 -36.23 22.06
N PHE A 487 -25.57 -36.42 23.34
CA PHE A 487 -25.58 -37.72 23.97
C PHE A 487 -27.01 -38.21 23.78
N SER A 488 -27.25 -39.07 22.79
CA SER A 488 -28.50 -39.80 22.68
C SER A 488 -28.45 -40.89 23.74
N PRO A 489 -29.21 -40.80 24.85
CA PRO A 489 -29.14 -41.81 25.92
C PRO A 489 -29.81 -43.13 25.55
N TRP A 490 -30.26 -43.29 24.29
CA TRP A 490 -31.12 -44.37 23.83
C TRP A 490 -30.49 -45.18 22.71
N LYS A 491 -29.20 -45.51 22.83
CA LYS A 491 -28.55 -46.47 21.92
C LYS A 491 -28.21 -47.83 22.54
N ASP A 492 -28.58 -48.04 23.81
CA ASP A 492 -28.55 -49.35 24.46
C ASP A 492 -29.90 -49.64 25.13
N ILE A 493 -30.92 -49.96 24.34
CA ILE A 493 -32.04 -50.84 24.75
C ILE A 493 -32.38 -51.75 23.57
#